data_AF-A0AAV7I710-F1
#
_entry.id   AF-A0AAV7I710-F1
#
_cell.length_a   1.000
_cell.length_b   1.000
_cell.length_c   1.000
_cell.angle_alpha   90.00
_cell.angle_beta   90.00
_cell.angle_gamma   90.00
#
_symmetry.space_group_name_H-M   'P 1'
#
loop_
_entity.id
_entity.type
_entity.pdbx_description
1 polymer ?
#
loop_
_entity_poly.entity_id
_entity_poly.type
_entity_poly.pdbx_seq_one_letter_code
_entity_poly.pdbx_strand_id
1 'polypeptide(L)'
;MDAYKLSLKDDIDSWLKVLNQHNIQDWMIVLVDTYDSKKASKIIPRTTVLDKIRNDFAIKHGDRCLSVLNPTKFESRSAESWRGFISRIQHFLLVAYDRQLINFQEIIREQRECRNKKNWSFCKYFILQEKLAFILEMLGIYDEALVQYDELDALFTQFILNCDVG
;
A
#
# COMPACT_ATOMS: atom_id res chain seq x y z
N MET A 1 0.98 -8.27 30.68
CA MET A 1 -0.45 -7.95 30.46
C MET A 1 -0.79 -6.58 31.02
N ASP A 2 -0.17 -6.20 32.14
CA ASP A 2 -0.40 -4.91 32.78
C ASP A 2 0.16 -3.73 31.96
N ALA A 3 1.31 -3.88 31.29
CA ALA A 3 1.84 -2.86 30.38
C ALA A 3 0.95 -2.57 29.14
N TYR A 4 0.20 -3.56 28.63
CA TYR A 4 -0.80 -3.33 27.56
C TYR A 4 -1.96 -2.47 28.07
N LYS A 5 -2.33 -2.66 29.33
CA LYS A 5 -3.49 -2.03 29.96
C LYS A 5 -3.24 -0.60 30.44
N LEU A 6 -1.98 -0.18 30.58
CA LEU A 6 -1.62 1.09 31.22
C LEU A 6 -1.36 2.25 30.24
N SER A 7 -0.88 1.99 29.01
CA SER A 7 -0.70 3.05 28.01
C SER A 7 -0.77 2.57 26.55
N LEU A 8 -0.34 1.34 26.25
CA LEU A 8 -0.18 0.90 24.86
C LEU A 8 -1.47 0.98 24.03
N LYS A 9 -2.62 0.70 24.64
CA LYS A 9 -3.92 0.81 23.96
C LYS A 9 -4.19 2.27 23.54
N ASP A 10 -3.97 3.22 24.44
CA ASP A 10 -4.22 4.64 24.17
C ASP A 10 -3.22 5.19 23.14
N ASP A 11 -1.96 4.72 23.19
CA ASP A 11 -0.92 5.07 22.21
C ASP A 11 -1.30 4.60 20.79
N ILE A 12 -1.76 3.34 20.65
CA ILE A 12 -2.21 2.79 19.37
C ILE A 12 -3.46 3.55 18.87
N ASP A 13 -4.43 3.80 19.74
CA ASP A 13 -5.65 4.54 19.37
C ASP A 13 -5.34 5.97 18.90
N SER A 14 -4.47 6.67 19.61
CA SER A 14 -3.99 8.01 19.25
C SER A 14 -3.28 8.00 17.89
N TRP A 15 -2.37 7.04 17.65
CA TRP A 15 -1.69 6.90 16.38
C TRP A 15 -2.65 6.62 15.22
N LEU A 16 -3.60 5.69 15.38
CA LEU A 16 -4.60 5.38 14.34
C LEU A 16 -5.49 6.60 14.02
N LYS A 17 -5.82 7.43 15.02
CA LYS A 17 -6.54 8.70 14.80
C LYS A 17 -5.73 9.67 13.93
N VAL A 18 -4.43 9.80 14.18
CA VAL A 18 -3.55 10.64 13.34
C VAL A 18 -3.50 10.13 11.90
N LEU A 19 -3.41 8.81 11.69
CA LEU A 19 -3.43 8.23 10.35
C LEU A 19 -4.75 8.51 9.62
N ASN A 20 -5.88 8.34 10.30
CA ASN A 20 -7.21 8.61 9.73
C ASN A 20 -7.37 10.09 9.34
N GLN A 21 -6.82 11.04 10.11
CA GLN A 21 -6.83 12.46 9.76
C GLN A 21 -6.12 12.76 8.43
N HIS A 22 -5.12 11.95 8.07
CA HIS A 22 -4.39 12.06 6.82
C HIS A 22 -4.92 11.10 5.73
N ASN A 23 -6.07 10.47 5.97
CA ASN A 23 -6.66 9.45 5.10
C ASN A 23 -5.70 8.29 4.79
N ILE A 24 -4.81 7.96 5.72
CA ILE A 24 -3.88 6.83 5.60
C ILE A 24 -4.58 5.58 6.12
N GLN A 25 -4.90 4.67 5.20
CA GLN A 25 -5.65 3.46 5.52
C GLN A 25 -4.77 2.21 5.58
N ASP A 26 -3.49 2.26 5.20
CA ASP A 26 -2.62 1.08 5.05
C ASP A 26 -1.68 0.89 6.25
N TRP A 27 -2.27 0.86 7.45
CA TRP A 27 -1.51 0.68 8.69
C TRP A 27 -1.25 -0.80 8.98
N MET A 28 -0.22 -1.05 9.79
CA MET A 28 0.14 -2.37 10.29
C MET A 28 0.62 -2.27 11.74
N ILE A 29 0.18 -3.18 12.60
CA ILE A 29 0.67 -3.28 13.99
C ILE A 29 1.51 -4.55 14.12
N VAL A 30 2.79 -4.36 14.47
CA VAL A 30 3.75 -5.44 14.66
C VAL A 30 4.08 -5.56 16.14
N LEU A 31 3.70 -6.68 16.75
CA LEU A 31 4.10 -7.02 18.11
C LEU A 31 5.43 -7.78 18.07
N VAL A 32 6.46 -7.26 18.74
CA VAL A 32 7.71 -8.02 18.91
C VAL A 32 7.57 -8.90 20.16
N ASP A 33 7.45 -10.21 19.97
CA ASP A 33 7.32 -11.16 21.05
C ASP A 33 8.71 -11.56 21.59
N THR A 34 8.89 -11.38 22.89
CA THR A 34 10.00 -11.93 23.63
C THR A 34 9.49 -13.18 24.34
N TYR A 35 9.41 -14.29 23.60
CA TYR A 35 8.95 -15.57 24.14
C TYR A 35 9.66 -15.89 25.46
N ASP A 36 8.89 -16.17 26.51
CA ASP A 36 9.39 -16.59 27.82
C ASP A 36 9.02 -18.06 28.02
N SER A 37 9.99 -18.96 27.78
CA SER A 37 9.82 -20.41 27.82
C SER A 37 9.29 -20.94 29.16
N LYS A 38 9.35 -20.14 30.23
CA LYS A 38 8.80 -20.46 31.55
C LYS A 38 7.27 -20.45 31.63
N LYS A 39 6.56 -19.94 30.60
CA LYS A 39 5.09 -19.81 30.61
C LYS A 39 4.33 -20.97 29.94
N ALA A 40 5.04 -21.98 29.43
CA ALA A 40 4.46 -23.10 28.69
C ALA A 40 3.70 -24.13 29.55
N SER A 41 3.67 -24.00 30.88
CA SER A 41 3.09 -25.02 31.78
C SER A 41 1.59 -24.85 32.08
N LYS A 42 0.85 -23.99 31.37
CA LYS A 42 -0.57 -23.72 31.68
C LYS A 42 -1.47 -24.13 30.51
N ILE A 43 -2.33 -25.12 30.81
CA ILE A 43 -3.26 -25.82 29.91
C ILE A 43 -4.42 -24.93 29.40
N ILE A 44 -4.55 -23.69 29.91
CA ILE A 44 -5.65 -22.78 29.52
C ILE A 44 -5.17 -21.83 28.42
N PRO A 45 -5.87 -21.73 27.26
CA PRO A 45 -5.56 -20.73 26.25
C PRO A 45 -5.82 -19.35 26.84
N ARG A 46 -4.75 -18.63 27.20
CA ARG A 46 -4.87 -17.22 27.58
C ARG A 46 -4.90 -16.40 26.30
N THR A 47 -5.89 -15.51 26.19
CA THR A 47 -5.91 -14.48 25.13
C THR A 47 -4.58 -13.74 25.15
N THR A 48 -3.88 -13.76 24.01
CA THR A 48 -2.57 -13.13 23.87
C THR A 48 -2.71 -11.62 23.78
N VAL A 49 -1.60 -10.88 23.93
CA VAL A 49 -1.60 -9.43 23.69
C VAL A 49 -2.01 -9.15 22.24
N LEU A 50 -1.55 -9.97 21.30
CA LEU A 50 -1.94 -9.85 19.88
C LEU A 50 -3.44 -10.05 19.67
N ASP A 51 -4.07 -11.00 20.36
CA ASP A 51 -5.52 -11.22 20.25
C ASP A 51 -6.31 -10.01 20.76
N LYS A 52 -5.81 -9.36 21.83
CA LYS A 52 -6.41 -8.12 22.33
C LYS A 52 -6.27 -6.97 21.34
N ILE A 53 -5.08 -6.77 20.78
CA ILE A 53 -4.83 -5.76 19.73
C ILE A 53 -5.78 -5.99 18.55
N ARG A 54 -5.94 -7.25 18.10
CA ARG A 54 -6.85 -7.59 17.00
C ARG A 54 -8.29 -7.26 17.32
N ASN A 55 -8.76 -7.62 18.51
CA ASN A 55 -10.12 -7.34 18.94
C ASN A 55 -10.38 -5.84 19.14
N ASP A 56 -9.38 -5.09 19.61
CA ASP A 56 -9.51 -3.66 19.86
C ASP A 56 -9.46 -2.84 18.54
N PHE A 57 -8.57 -3.19 17.60
CA PHE A 57 -8.22 -2.31 16.47
C PHE A 57 -8.41 -2.93 15.08
N ALA A 58 -8.54 -4.26 14.99
CA ALA A 58 -8.42 -4.99 13.73
C ALA A 58 -9.54 -6.01 13.51
N ILE A 59 -10.74 -5.79 14.05
CA ILE A 59 -11.88 -6.73 13.96
C ILE A 59 -12.15 -7.15 12.50
N LYS A 60 -12.07 -6.20 11.56
CA LYS A 60 -12.28 -6.43 10.12
C LYS A 60 -10.97 -6.59 9.32
N HIS A 61 -9.83 -6.32 9.94
CA HIS A 61 -8.51 -6.27 9.30
C HIS A 61 -7.46 -7.00 10.13
N GLY A 62 -7.81 -8.16 10.69
CA GLY A 62 -6.97 -8.89 11.65
C GLY A 62 -5.60 -9.29 11.09
N ASP A 63 -5.50 -9.27 9.77
CA ASP A 63 -4.34 -9.53 8.96
C ASP A 63 -3.29 -8.39 9.01
N ARG A 64 -3.70 -7.18 9.44
CA ARG A 64 -2.83 -6.02 9.72
C ARG A 64 -2.09 -6.11 11.05
N CYS A 65 -2.43 -7.08 11.90
CA CYS A 65 -1.80 -7.30 13.19
C CYS A 65 -1.03 -8.61 13.19
N LEU A 66 0.29 -8.53 13.37
CA LEU A 66 1.19 -9.69 13.39
C LEU A 66 2.12 -9.66 14.59
N SER A 67 2.68 -10.84 14.90
CA SER A 67 3.73 -10.99 15.89
C SER A 67 5.00 -11.51 15.23
N VAL A 68 6.14 -10.91 15.57
CA VAL A 68 7.47 -11.35 15.15
C VAL A 68 8.29 -11.72 16.37
N LEU A 69 9.09 -12.78 16.29
CA LEU A 69 9.96 -13.17 17.39
C LEU A 69 11.19 -12.26 17.43
N ASN A 70 11.59 -11.87 18.64
CA ASN A 70 12.80 -11.08 18.81
C ASN A 70 14.04 -11.85 18.28
N PRO A 71 14.73 -11.32 17.25
CA PRO A 71 15.84 -12.00 16.61
C PRO A 71 17.05 -12.15 17.53
N THR A 72 17.24 -11.23 18.49
CA THR A 72 18.38 -11.28 19.43
C THR A 72 18.27 -12.41 20.46
N LYS A 73 17.11 -13.08 20.54
CA LYS A 73 16.86 -14.17 21.49
C LYS A 73 16.63 -15.52 20.80
N PHE A 74 16.29 -15.54 19.51
CA PHE A 74 15.79 -16.74 18.81
C PHE A 74 16.19 -16.81 17.33
N GLU A 75 17.48 -16.66 16.99
CA GLU A 75 17.98 -16.51 15.59
C GLU A 75 17.33 -17.42 14.55
N SER A 76 17.25 -18.75 14.79
CA SER A 76 16.72 -19.69 13.80
C SER A 76 15.20 -19.66 13.65
N ARG A 77 14.45 -19.48 14.75
CA ARG A 77 12.97 -19.44 14.73
C ARG A 77 12.44 -18.05 14.37
N SER A 78 13.19 -16.99 14.65
CA SER A 78 12.80 -15.63 14.27
C SER A 78 12.77 -15.47 12.76
N ALA A 79 13.71 -16.08 12.04
CA ALA A 79 13.83 -15.94 10.59
C ALA A 79 12.52 -16.19 9.84
N GLU A 80 11.72 -17.19 10.25
CA GLU A 80 10.43 -17.48 9.61
C GLU A 80 9.37 -16.41 9.89
N SER A 81 9.24 -15.97 11.14
CA SER A 81 8.31 -14.88 11.49
C SER A 81 8.65 -13.57 10.78
N TRP A 82 9.95 -13.26 10.61
CA TRP A 82 10.42 -12.08 9.90
C TRP A 82 10.21 -12.20 8.39
N ARG A 83 10.39 -13.38 7.79
CA ARG A 83 10.00 -13.61 6.38
C ARG A 83 8.52 -13.34 6.16
N GLY A 84 7.65 -13.81 7.06
CA GLY A 84 6.22 -13.52 7.01
C GLY A 84 5.90 -12.02 7.10
N PHE A 85 6.63 -11.28 7.95
CA PHE A 85 6.51 -9.83 8.04
C PHE A 85 6.92 -9.12 6.74
N ILE A 86 8.06 -9.48 6.15
CA ILE A 86 8.52 -8.90 4.88
C ILE A 86 7.52 -9.19 3.75
N SER A 87 7.01 -10.43 3.66
CA SER A 87 5.97 -10.78 2.70
C SER A 87 4.72 -9.91 2.86
N ARG A 88 4.35 -9.58 4.11
CA ARG A 88 3.22 -8.68 4.38
C ARG A 88 3.49 -7.25 3.93
N ILE A 89 4.69 -6.72 4.17
CA ILE A 89 5.09 -5.39 3.68
C ILE A 89 5.01 -5.34 2.16
N GLN A 90 5.55 -6.35 1.47
CA GLN A 90 5.48 -6.45 0.01
C GLN A 90 4.03 -6.43 -0.48
N HIS A 91 3.15 -7.19 0.17
CA HIS A 91 1.72 -7.18 -0.18
C HIS A 91 1.08 -5.79 0.00
N PHE A 92 1.32 -5.10 1.12
CA PHE A 92 0.76 -3.76 1.34
C PHE A 92 1.32 -2.72 0.37
N LEU A 93 2.60 -2.84 0.02
CA LEU A 93 3.21 -2.00 -0.99
C LEU A 93 2.50 -2.18 -2.34
N LEU A 94 2.28 -3.42 -2.77
CA LEU A 94 1.57 -3.73 -4.01
C LEU A 94 0.13 -3.19 -4.01
N VAL A 95 -0.61 -3.40 -2.92
CA VAL A 95 -2.00 -2.87 -2.78
C VAL A 95 -2.02 -1.35 -2.81
N ALA A 96 -1.06 -0.68 -2.17
CA ALA A 96 -0.94 0.76 -2.20
C ALA A 96 -0.62 1.26 -3.62
N TYR A 97 0.30 0.61 -4.34
CA TYR A 97 0.62 0.93 -5.73
C TYR A 97 -0.59 0.75 -6.64
N ASP A 98 -1.31 -0.37 -6.53
CA ASP A 98 -2.50 -0.64 -7.33
C ASP A 98 -3.56 0.46 -7.15
N ARG A 99 -3.84 0.86 -5.90
CA ARG A 99 -4.75 1.97 -5.62
C ARG A 99 -4.28 3.29 -6.24
N GLN A 100 -2.98 3.60 -6.17
CA GLN A 100 -2.45 4.82 -6.80
C GLN A 100 -2.54 4.75 -8.32
N LEU A 101 -2.27 3.58 -8.92
CA LEU A 101 -2.35 3.36 -10.35
C LEU A 101 -3.78 3.55 -10.86
N ILE A 102 -4.77 2.97 -10.18
CA ILE A 102 -6.20 3.15 -10.50
C ILE A 102 -6.58 4.64 -10.48
N ASN A 103 -6.22 5.36 -9.41
CA ASN A 103 -6.49 6.80 -9.32
C ASN A 103 -5.82 7.58 -10.45
N PHE A 104 -4.59 7.21 -10.80
CA PHE A 104 -3.84 7.87 -11.86
C PHE A 104 -4.46 7.61 -13.24
N GLN A 105 -4.89 6.38 -13.51
CA GLN A 105 -5.62 6.01 -14.73
C GLN A 105 -6.95 6.77 -14.85
N GLU A 106 -7.68 6.94 -13.75
CA GLU A 106 -8.91 7.75 -13.73
C GLU A 106 -8.64 9.22 -14.09
N ILE A 107 -7.56 9.82 -13.56
CA ILE A 107 -7.15 11.19 -13.94
C ILE A 107 -6.86 11.28 -15.44
N ILE A 108 -6.16 10.29 -16.02
CA ILE A 108 -5.88 10.24 -17.45
C ILE A 108 -7.19 10.12 -18.25
N ARG A 109 -8.10 9.25 -17.83
CA ARG A 109 -9.42 9.06 -18.46
C ARG A 109 -10.22 10.37 -18.48
N GLU A 110 -10.32 11.06 -17.35
CA GLU A 110 -11.01 12.35 -17.24
C GLU A 110 -10.38 13.41 -18.16
N GLN A 111 -9.05 13.45 -18.26
CA GLN A 111 -8.36 14.35 -19.19
C GLN A 111 -8.64 13.98 -20.65
N ARG A 112 -8.71 12.68 -20.99
CA ARG A 112 -9.05 12.20 -22.34
C ARG A 112 -10.47 12.60 -22.74
N GLU A 113 -11.43 12.49 -21.84
CA GLU A 113 -12.83 12.89 -22.06
C GLU A 113 -12.97 14.40 -22.28
N CYS A 114 -12.10 15.19 -21.65
CA CYS A 114 -12.08 16.64 -21.81
C CYS A 114 -11.36 17.14 -23.08
N ARG A 115 -10.84 16.26 -23.95
CA ARG A 115 -9.99 16.63 -25.09
C ARG A 115 -10.58 17.67 -26.05
N ASN A 116 -11.91 17.72 -26.17
CA ASN A 116 -12.61 18.65 -27.06
C ASN A 116 -12.84 20.04 -26.44
N LYS A 117 -12.47 20.25 -25.16
CA LYS A 117 -12.66 21.52 -24.48
C LYS A 117 -11.56 22.50 -24.85
N LYS A 118 -11.90 23.77 -25.07
CA LYS A 118 -10.96 24.85 -25.45
C LYS A 118 -9.77 25.04 -24.49
N ASN A 119 -9.92 24.67 -23.23
CA ASN A 119 -8.88 24.80 -22.19
C ASN A 119 -8.03 23.53 -22.01
N TRP A 120 -8.29 22.49 -22.80
CA TRP A 120 -7.51 21.27 -22.78
C TRP A 120 -6.15 21.48 -23.46
N SER A 121 -5.12 20.79 -22.95
CA SER A 121 -3.76 20.91 -23.47
C SER A 121 -3.20 19.52 -23.72
N PHE A 122 -2.87 19.26 -24.99
CA PHE A 122 -2.22 18.01 -25.40
C PHE A 122 -0.93 17.77 -24.61
N CYS A 123 -0.07 18.77 -24.44
CA CYS A 123 1.18 18.61 -23.69
C CYS A 123 0.96 18.18 -22.23
N LYS A 124 -0.08 18.70 -21.56
CA LYS A 124 -0.41 18.29 -20.19
C LYS A 124 -0.89 16.84 -20.15
N TYR A 125 -1.73 16.44 -21.10
CA TYR A 125 -2.19 15.07 -21.24
C TYR A 125 -1.04 14.10 -21.56
N PHE A 126 -0.17 14.48 -22.50
CA PHE A 126 1.00 13.71 -22.90
C PHE A 126 1.88 13.35 -21.70
N ILE A 127 2.22 14.34 -20.87
CA ILE A 127 3.03 14.12 -19.66
C ILE A 127 2.34 13.16 -18.68
N LEU A 128 1.00 13.18 -18.58
CA LEU A 128 0.27 12.26 -17.70
C LEU A 128 0.32 10.83 -18.23
N GLN A 129 0.09 10.63 -19.52
CA GLN A 129 0.09 9.31 -20.13
C GLN A 129 1.51 8.72 -20.26
N GLU A 130 2.52 9.56 -20.52
CA GLU A 130 3.93 9.14 -20.50
C GLU A 130 4.35 8.66 -19.12
N LYS A 131 3.93 9.36 -18.05
CA LYS A 131 4.17 8.90 -16.68
C LYS A 131 3.51 7.55 -16.39
N LEU A 132 2.35 7.24 -16.97
CA LEU A 132 1.73 5.93 -16.83
C LEU A 132 2.58 4.85 -17.50
N ALA A 133 3.04 5.12 -18.73
CA ALA A 133 3.93 4.23 -19.47
C ALA A 133 5.23 3.95 -18.68
N PHE A 134 5.84 5.00 -18.14
CA PHE A 134 7.04 4.90 -17.31
C PHE A 134 6.81 4.08 -16.03
N ILE A 135 5.67 4.25 -15.34
CA ILE A 135 5.33 3.43 -14.17
C ILE A 135 5.20 1.95 -14.55
N LEU A 136 4.53 1.65 -15.67
CA LEU A 136 4.38 0.27 -16.16
C LEU A 136 5.73 -0.35 -16.53
N GLU A 137 6.61 0.41 -17.17
CA GLU A 137 7.99 0.00 -17.47
C GLU A 137 8.78 -0.31 -16.18
N MET A 138 8.69 0.55 -15.17
CA MET A 138 9.34 0.36 -13.88
C MET A 138 8.81 -0.86 -13.12
N LEU A 139 7.58 -1.28 -13.38
CA LEU A 139 6.97 -2.51 -12.86
C LEU A 139 7.33 -3.77 -13.69
N GLY A 140 8.06 -3.61 -14.80
CA GLY A 140 8.42 -4.69 -15.72
C GLY A 140 7.28 -5.13 -16.64
N ILE A 141 6.23 -4.32 -16.74
CA ILE A 141 5.02 -4.58 -17.53
C ILE A 141 5.19 -3.89 -18.89
N TYR A 142 6.12 -4.41 -19.68
CA TYR A 142 6.61 -3.74 -20.89
C TYR A 142 5.58 -3.67 -22.01
N ASP A 143 4.76 -4.71 -22.19
CA ASP A 143 3.77 -4.75 -23.26
C ASP A 143 2.71 -3.65 -23.07
N GLU A 144 2.23 -3.47 -21.84
CA GLU A 144 1.26 -2.43 -21.49
C GLU A 144 1.88 -1.03 -21.55
N ALA A 145 3.17 -0.88 -21.21
CA ALA A 145 3.90 0.37 -21.37
C ALA A 145 4.00 0.78 -22.86
N LEU A 146 4.33 -0.17 -23.74
CA LEU A 146 4.39 0.06 -25.20
C LEU A 146 3.03 0.51 -25.76
N VAL A 147 1.94 -0.12 -25.33
CA VAL A 147 0.59 0.32 -25.73
C VAL A 147 0.34 1.79 -25.39
N GLN A 148 0.81 2.27 -24.23
CA GLN A 148 0.68 3.69 -23.88
C GLN A 148 1.48 4.60 -24.82
N TYR A 149 2.69 4.19 -25.21
CA TYR A 149 3.52 4.96 -26.15
C TYR A 149 2.94 4.97 -27.58
N ASP A 150 2.40 3.85 -28.05
CA ASP A 150 1.72 3.77 -29.35
C ASP A 150 0.49 4.68 -29.39
N GLU A 151 -0.31 4.72 -28.31
CA GLU A 151 -1.44 5.64 -28.21
C GLU A 151 -0.98 7.12 -28.25
N LEU A 152 0.13 7.45 -27.58
CA LEU A 152 0.69 8.79 -27.57
C LEU A 152 1.18 9.23 -28.96
N ASP A 153 1.84 8.33 -29.69
CA ASP A 153 2.32 8.59 -31.05
C ASP A 153 1.17 8.84 -32.04
N ALA A 154 0.12 8.01 -31.96
CA ALA A 154 -1.09 8.18 -32.75
C ALA A 154 -1.78 9.53 -32.46
N LEU A 155 -1.91 9.89 -31.18
CA LEU A 155 -2.52 11.17 -30.79
C LEU A 155 -1.66 12.37 -31.19
N PHE A 156 -0.33 12.26 -31.10
CA PHE A 156 0.59 13.30 -31.53
C PHE A 156 0.50 13.54 -33.04
N THR A 157 0.50 12.47 -33.83
CA THR A 157 0.31 12.55 -35.28
C THR A 157 -1.00 13.26 -35.64
N GLN A 158 -2.09 12.89 -34.97
CA GLN A 158 -3.39 13.55 -35.16
C GLN A 158 -3.34 15.04 -34.76
N PHE A 159 -2.65 15.37 -33.68
CA PHE A 159 -2.49 16.75 -33.22
C PHE A 159 -1.78 17.62 -34.26
N ILE A 160 -0.65 17.14 -34.80
CA ILE A 160 0.10 17.85 -35.85
C ILE A 160 -0.76 18.06 -37.10
N LEU A 161 -1.44 17.00 -37.58
CA LEU A 161 -2.32 17.09 -38.74
C LEU A 161 -3.43 18.13 -38.57
N ASN A 162 -3.97 18.32 -37.36
CA ASN A 162 -5.00 19.31 -37.10
C ASN A 162 -4.45 20.74 -36.92
N CYS A 163 -3.17 20.89 -36.59
CA CYS A 163 -2.51 22.19 -36.50
C CYS A 163 -2.21 22.79 -37.88
N ASP A 164 -1.93 21.94 -38.89
CA ASP A 164 -1.60 22.39 -40.26
C ASP A 164 -2.83 22.82 -41.09
N VAL A 165 -4.04 22.67 -40.56
CA VAL A 165 -5.32 23.04 -41.22
C VAL A 165 -5.96 24.29 -40.58
N GLY A 166 -5.20 25.02 -39.75
CA GLY A 166 -5.62 26.24 -39.05
C GLY A 166 -5.14 27.54 -39.67
#